data_AF-A0A2D9IAU6-F1
#
_entry.id   AF-A0A2D9IAU6-F1
#
_cell.length_a   1.000
_cell.length_b   1.000
_cell.length_c   1.000
_cell.angle_alpha   90.00
_cell.angle_beta   90.00
_cell.angle_gamma   90.00
#
_symmetry.space_group_name_H-M   'P 1'
#
loop_
_entity.id
_entity.type
_entity.pdbx_description
1 polymer ?
#
loop_
_entity_poly.entity_id
_entity_poly.type
_entity_poly.pdbx_seq_one_letter_code
_entity_poly.pdbx_strand_id
1 'polypeptide(L)'
;MPIIDSLIGPLALIIDKIIPDKEARAKAKLELLALEGSQELKLVEAQMAAIIAEAQSPDPWTSRARPSFLYVMYAMILFALPMGVLSAFDPRMAVNIGNGITAYLRGLPEELYALFGTGYLGYTAARQWGKIKGVER
;
A
#
# COMPACT_ATOMS: atom_id res chain seq x y z
N MET A 1 -13.58 -1.72 -10.49
CA MET A 1 -14.60 -2.30 -9.60
C MET A 1 -16.02 -2.04 -10.11
N PRO A 2 -16.58 -0.82 -10.19
CA PRO A 2 -18.01 -0.66 -10.54
C PRO A 2 -18.38 -0.98 -12.00
N ILE A 3 -17.42 -0.96 -12.93
CA ILE A 3 -17.70 -1.14 -14.36
C ILE A 3 -17.91 -2.62 -14.72
N ILE A 4 -17.20 -3.54 -14.06
CA ILE A 4 -17.28 -4.99 -14.36
C ILE A 4 -18.58 -5.56 -13.77
N ASP A 5 -18.87 -5.28 -12.49
CA ASP A 5 -20.16 -5.57 -11.85
C ASP A 5 -21.35 -5.01 -12.66
N SER A 6 -21.20 -3.78 -13.19
CA SER A 6 -22.22 -3.14 -14.02
C SER A 6 -22.37 -3.74 -15.41
N LEU A 7 -21.40 -4.51 -15.92
CA LEU A 7 -21.47 -5.21 -17.22
C LEU A 7 -22.01 -6.64 -17.08
N ILE A 8 -21.87 -7.26 -15.91
CA ILE A 8 -22.34 -8.62 -15.65
C ILE A 8 -23.87 -8.69 -15.67
N GLY A 9 -24.57 -7.71 -15.09
CA GLY A 9 -26.04 -7.65 -15.16
C GLY A 9 -26.58 -7.66 -16.61
N PRO A 10 -26.13 -6.74 -17.48
CA PRO A 10 -26.47 -6.73 -18.91
C PRO A 10 -26.06 -8.00 -19.66
N LEU A 11 -24.86 -8.55 -19.40
CA LEU A 11 -24.40 -9.80 -20.05
C LEU A 11 -25.23 -11.02 -19.61
N ALA A 12 -25.64 -11.09 -18.35
CA ALA A 12 -26.54 -12.13 -17.86
C ALA A 12 -27.92 -12.06 -18.52
N LEU A 13 -28.45 -10.85 -18.75
CA LEU A 13 -29.70 -10.63 -19.49
C LEU A 13 -29.58 -11.01 -20.97
N ILE A 14 -28.42 -10.76 -21.59
CA ILE A 14 -28.11 -11.20 -22.95
C ILE A 14 -28.05 -12.72 -23.03
N ILE A 15 -27.41 -13.38 -22.05
CA ILE A 15 -27.37 -14.85 -21.93
C ILE A 15 -28.80 -15.41 -21.77
N ASP A 16 -29.64 -14.77 -20.96
CA ASP A 16 -31.05 -15.16 -20.76
C ASP A 16 -31.91 -15.04 -22.03
N LYS A 17 -31.55 -14.13 -22.95
CA LYS A 17 -32.26 -13.88 -24.20
C LYS A 17 -31.76 -14.73 -25.38
N ILE A 18 -30.48 -15.12 -25.35
CA ILE A 18 -29.82 -15.86 -26.44
C ILE A 18 -29.90 -17.37 -26.23
N ILE A 19 -29.88 -17.85 -24.98
CA ILE A 19 -29.88 -19.29 -24.67
C ILE A 19 -31.26 -19.72 -24.15
N PRO A 20 -32.09 -20.40 -24.97
CA PRO A 20 -33.42 -20.84 -24.56
C PRO A 20 -33.38 -22.05 -23.61
N ASP A 21 -32.33 -22.88 -23.72
CA ASP A 21 -32.14 -24.06 -22.88
C ASP A 21 -31.66 -23.70 -21.46
N LYS A 22 -32.31 -24.29 -20.45
CA LYS A 22 -32.13 -23.93 -19.05
C LYS A 22 -30.79 -24.42 -18.49
N GLU A 23 -30.30 -25.56 -18.95
CA GLU A 23 -29.02 -26.12 -18.53
C GLU A 23 -27.84 -25.37 -19.17
N ALA A 24 -27.89 -25.11 -20.48
CA ALA A 24 -26.87 -24.34 -21.17
C ALA A 24 -26.70 -22.91 -20.61
N ARG A 25 -27.81 -22.29 -20.19
CA ARG A 25 -27.82 -20.96 -19.56
C ARG A 25 -27.17 -20.98 -18.18
N ALA A 26 -27.47 -21.98 -17.35
CA ALA A 26 -26.86 -22.12 -16.03
C ALA A 26 -25.35 -22.34 -16.16
N LYS A 27 -24.93 -23.17 -17.12
CA LYS A 27 -23.52 -23.42 -17.42
C LYS A 27 -22.78 -22.14 -17.89
N ALA A 28 -23.38 -21.37 -18.79
CA ALA A 28 -22.81 -20.11 -19.25
C ALA A 28 -22.67 -19.06 -18.12
N LYS A 29 -23.65 -18.97 -17.21
CA LYS A 29 -23.56 -18.10 -16.02
C LYS A 29 -22.46 -18.57 -15.05
N LEU A 30 -22.30 -19.88 -14.88
CA LEU A 30 -21.26 -20.46 -14.03
C LEU A 30 -19.86 -20.24 -14.62
N GLU A 31 -19.70 -20.40 -15.94
CA GLU A 31 -18.45 -20.07 -16.65
C GLU A 31 -18.12 -18.58 -16.57
N LEU A 32 -19.13 -17.70 -16.63
CA LEU A 32 -18.93 -16.25 -16.50
C LEU A 32 -18.46 -15.86 -15.09
N LEU A 33 -19.06 -16.43 -14.05
CA LEU A 33 -18.61 -16.26 -12.65
C LEU A 33 -17.22 -16.85 -12.42
N ALA A 34 -16.90 -17.99 -13.03
CA ALA A 34 -15.56 -18.60 -12.93
C ALA A 34 -14.50 -17.74 -13.62
N LEU A 35 -14.82 -17.15 -14.78
CA LEU A 35 -13.95 -16.23 -15.49
C LEU A 35 -13.69 -14.96 -14.68
N GLU A 36 -14.73 -14.40 -14.06
CA GLU A 36 -14.61 -13.25 -13.14
C GLU A 36 -13.69 -13.56 -11.97
N GLY A 37 -13.94 -14.66 -11.23
CA GLY A 37 -13.08 -15.08 -10.13
C GLY A 37 -11.63 -15.31 -10.55
N SER A 38 -11.40 -15.86 -11.76
CA SER A 38 -10.04 -16.05 -12.30
C SER A 38 -9.33 -14.74 -12.67
N GLN A 39 -10.07 -13.72 -13.11
CA GLN A 39 -9.53 -12.40 -13.42
C GLN A 39 -9.21 -11.61 -12.15
N GLU A 40 -10.08 -11.67 -11.15
CA GLU A 40 -9.83 -11.06 -9.84
C GLU A 40 -8.60 -11.67 -9.17
N LEU A 41 -8.47 -13.00 -9.20
CA LEU A 41 -7.29 -13.70 -8.70
C LEU A 41 -6.02 -13.26 -9.43
N LYS A 42 -6.03 -13.19 -10.77
CA LYS A 42 -4.88 -12.71 -11.55
C LYS A 42 -4.50 -11.26 -11.25
N LEU A 43 -5.48 -10.39 -11.00
CA LEU A 43 -5.24 -9.01 -10.59
C LEU A 43 -4.62 -8.93 -9.20
N VAL A 44 -5.08 -9.75 -8.26
CA VAL A 44 -4.51 -9.85 -6.92
C VAL A 44 -3.08 -10.42 -6.99
N GLU A 45 -2.86 -11.47 -7.77
CA GLU A 45 -1.53 -12.04 -8.02
C GLU A 45 -0.59 -11.02 -8.64
N ALA A 46 -1.03 -10.23 -9.64
CA ALA A 46 -0.21 -9.19 -10.23
C ALA A 46 0.17 -8.08 -9.23
N GLN A 47 -0.76 -7.70 -8.34
CA GLN A 47 -0.47 -6.76 -7.25
C GLN A 47 0.50 -7.33 -6.22
N MET A 48 0.36 -8.62 -5.90
CA MET A 48 1.23 -9.32 -4.95
C MET A 48 2.59 -9.68 -5.55
N ALA A 49 2.70 -9.87 -6.87
CA ALA A 49 3.93 -10.28 -7.56
C ALA A 49 5.06 -9.28 -7.33
N ALA A 50 4.78 -7.98 -7.37
CA ALA A 50 5.78 -6.96 -7.06
C ALA A 50 6.23 -7.01 -5.58
N ILE A 51 5.32 -7.34 -4.66
CA ILE A 51 5.62 -7.47 -3.22
C ILE A 51 6.49 -8.71 -2.96
N ILE A 52 6.14 -9.83 -3.60
CA ILE A 52 6.84 -11.10 -3.49
C ILE A 52 8.22 -11.00 -4.15
N ALA A 53 8.32 -10.34 -5.30
CA ALA A 53 9.59 -10.10 -5.99
C ALA A 53 10.54 -9.22 -5.17
N GLU A 54 10.04 -8.14 -4.55
CA GLU A 54 10.83 -7.33 -3.61
C GLU A 54 11.26 -8.15 -2.39
N ALA A 55 10.36 -8.93 -1.80
CA ALA A 55 10.64 -9.76 -0.62
C ALA A 55 11.63 -10.91 -0.88
N GLN A 56 11.66 -11.45 -2.11
CA GLN A 56 12.60 -12.49 -2.54
C GLN A 56 13.94 -11.91 -3.03
N SER A 57 14.11 -10.58 -3.01
CA SER A 57 15.38 -9.96 -3.38
C SER A 57 16.49 -10.41 -2.42
N PRO A 58 17.65 -10.86 -2.93
CA PRO A 58 18.79 -11.27 -2.09
C PRO A 58 19.42 -10.09 -1.34
N ASP A 59 19.13 -8.86 -1.76
CA ASP A 59 19.58 -7.65 -1.08
C ASP A 59 18.72 -7.34 0.17
N PRO A 60 19.31 -7.27 1.39
CA PRO A 60 18.58 -7.00 2.63
C PRO A 60 17.89 -5.64 2.69
N TRP A 61 18.39 -4.65 1.94
CA TRP A 61 17.84 -3.29 1.92
C TRP A 61 16.57 -3.22 1.06
N THR A 62 16.58 -3.90 -0.08
CA THR A 62 15.44 -4.00 -1.01
C THR A 62 14.31 -4.86 -0.42
N SER A 63 14.63 -6.01 0.17
CA SER A 63 13.64 -6.90 0.79
C SER A 63 12.97 -6.31 2.04
N ARG A 64 13.64 -5.35 2.70
CA ARG A 64 13.16 -4.69 3.92
C ARG A 64 12.75 -3.23 3.72
N ALA A 65 12.65 -2.76 2.48
CA ALA A 65 12.34 -1.37 2.19
C ALA A 65 10.95 -0.93 2.71
N ARG A 66 9.95 -1.82 2.73
CA ARG A 66 8.61 -1.51 3.27
C ARG A 66 8.53 -1.61 4.80
N PRO A 67 9.08 -2.66 5.45
CA PRO A 67 9.12 -2.73 6.91
C PRO A 67 10.07 -1.71 7.58
N SER A 68 11.07 -1.19 6.86
CA SER A 68 12.10 -0.31 7.43
C SER A 68 11.55 0.97 8.05
N PHE A 69 10.50 1.56 7.47
CA PHE A 69 9.84 2.73 8.04
C PHE A 69 9.30 2.44 9.46
N LEU A 70 8.65 1.29 9.65
CA LEU A 70 8.16 0.88 10.96
C LEU A 70 9.33 0.63 11.94
N TYR A 71 10.46 0.11 11.47
CA TYR A 71 11.64 -0.05 12.31
C TYR A 71 12.22 1.29 12.77
N VAL A 72 12.23 2.31 11.91
CA VAL A 72 12.63 3.67 12.30
C VAL A 72 11.69 4.25 13.35
N MET A 73 10.37 4.11 13.15
CA MET A 73 9.37 4.55 14.13
C MET A 73 9.53 3.84 15.48
N TYR A 74 9.76 2.52 15.47
CA TYR A 74 10.03 1.77 16.69
C TYR A 74 11.32 2.18 17.34
N ALA A 75 12.39 2.46 16.59
CA ALA A 75 13.63 2.98 17.13
C ALA A 75 13.41 4.32 17.84
N MET A 76 12.66 5.26 17.23
CA MET A 76 12.32 6.54 17.86
C MET A 76 11.51 6.37 19.16
N ILE A 77 10.53 5.46 19.18
CA ILE A 77 9.72 5.19 20.38
C ILE A 77 10.57 4.53 21.46
N LEU A 78 11.35 3.50 21.11
CA LEU A 78 12.20 2.78 22.05
C LEU A 78 13.32 3.66 22.61
N PHE A 79 13.75 4.68 21.87
CA PHE A 79 14.70 5.68 22.36
C PHE A 79 14.16 6.50 23.55
N ALA A 80 12.84 6.51 23.78
CA ALA A 80 12.26 7.10 24.98
C ALA A 80 12.61 6.34 26.27
N LEU A 81 12.87 5.02 26.20
CA LEU A 81 13.23 4.20 27.35
C LEU A 81 14.58 4.61 27.97
N PRO A 82 15.71 4.67 27.23
CA PRO A 82 16.97 5.13 27.80
C PRO A 82 16.91 6.59 28.23
N MET A 83 16.13 7.44 27.54
CA MET A 83 15.92 8.83 27.97
C MET A 83 15.11 8.93 29.28
N GLY A 84 14.14 8.03 29.50
CA GLY A 84 13.39 7.93 30.75
C GLY A 84 14.23 7.40 31.91
N VAL A 85 15.14 6.45 31.64
CA VAL A 85 16.13 6.03 32.63
C VAL A 85 17.08 7.18 32.95
N LEU A 86 17.58 7.88 31.93
CA LEU A 86 18.48 9.02 32.11
C LEU A 86 17.83 10.13 32.92
N SER A 87 16.55 10.44 32.69
CA SER A 87 15.83 11.48 33.43
C SER A 87 15.67 11.14 34.91
N ALA A 88 15.67 9.86 35.28
CA ALA A 88 15.64 9.43 36.68
C ALA A 88 16.96 9.72 37.41
N PHE A 89 18.10 9.73 36.71
CA PHE A 89 19.42 9.99 37.28
C PHE A 89 19.86 11.45 37.15
N ASP A 90 19.65 12.05 35.96
CA ASP A 90 19.95 13.45 35.68
C ASP A 90 18.83 14.08 34.83
N PRO A 91 17.81 14.68 35.48
CA PRO A 91 16.71 15.34 34.78
C PRO A 91 17.16 16.51 33.90
N ARG A 92 18.21 17.24 34.30
CA ARG A 92 18.65 18.45 33.58
C ARG A 92 19.32 18.05 32.27
N MET A 93 20.18 17.04 32.30
CA MET A 93 20.80 16.51 31.10
C MET A 93 19.77 15.95 30.13
N ALA A 94 18.77 15.20 30.63
CA ALA A 94 17.69 14.69 29.79
C ALA A 94 16.90 15.80 29.09
N VAL A 95 16.57 16.88 29.80
CA VAL A 95 15.89 18.07 29.22
C VAL A 95 16.77 18.76 28.19
N ASN A 96 18.05 18.96 28.47
CA ASN A 96 18.97 19.62 27.54
C ASN A 96 19.13 18.83 26.23
N ILE A 97 19.23 17.50 26.31
CA ILE A 97 19.26 16.61 25.15
C ILE A 97 17.96 16.72 24.35
N GLY A 98 16.80 16.63 25.03
CA GLY A 98 15.49 16.75 24.38
C GLY A 98 15.30 18.10 23.67
N ASN A 99 15.74 19.19 24.30
CA ASN A 99 15.71 20.53 23.71
C ASN A 99 16.65 20.64 22.50
N GLY A 100 17.87 20.11 22.59
CA GLY A 100 18.83 20.09 21.49
C GLY A 100 18.30 19.34 20.26
N ILE A 101 17.73 18.15 20.46
CA ILE A 101 17.10 17.35 19.39
C ILE A 101 15.94 18.12 18.77
N THR A 102 15.07 18.70 19.60
CA THR A 102 13.90 19.47 19.13
C THR A 102 14.33 20.70 18.33
N ALA A 103 15.33 21.43 18.80
CA ALA A 103 15.85 22.61 18.13
C ALA A 103 16.49 22.25 16.78
N TYR A 104 17.26 21.15 16.72
CA TYR A 104 17.84 20.66 15.48
C TYR A 104 16.77 20.29 14.45
N LEU A 105 15.77 19.49 14.84
CA LEU A 105 14.70 19.06 13.93
C LEU A 105 13.85 20.23 13.45
N ARG A 106 13.48 21.16 14.35
CA ARG A 106 12.72 22.38 13.96
C ARG A 106 13.55 23.37 13.15
N GLY A 107 14.87 23.28 13.21
CA GLY A 107 15.78 24.09 12.41
C GLY A 107 15.91 23.61 10.96
N LEU A 108 15.40 22.43 10.63
CA LEU A 108 15.39 21.93 9.25
C LEU A 108 14.33 22.68 8.43
N PRO A 109 14.65 23.16 7.22
CA PRO A 109 13.70 23.85 6.35
C PRO A 109 12.45 23.01 6.07
N GLU A 110 11.28 23.65 6.07
CA GLU A 110 9.99 22.99 5.82
C GLU A 110 9.94 22.36 4.42
N GLU A 111 10.68 22.92 3.47
CA GLU A 111 10.82 22.41 2.11
C GLU A 111 11.41 20.98 2.08
N LEU A 112 12.29 20.64 3.01
CA LEU A 112 12.82 19.27 3.13
C LEU A 112 11.75 18.30 3.63
N TYR A 113 10.93 18.73 4.59
CA TYR A 113 9.79 17.94 5.08
C TYR A 113 8.70 17.79 4.01
N ALA A 114 8.43 18.86 3.26
CA ALA A 114 7.51 18.83 2.12
C ALA A 114 8.04 17.91 1.01
N LEU A 115 9.34 17.94 0.69
CA LEU A 115 9.96 17.03 -0.27
C LEU A 115 9.89 15.57 0.20
N PHE A 116 10.13 15.31 1.49
CA PHE A 116 10.02 13.96 2.05
C PHE A 116 8.57 13.45 2.03
N GLY A 117 7.61 14.30 2.45
CA GLY A 117 6.18 13.99 2.44
C GLY A 117 5.63 13.79 1.02
N THR A 118 6.05 14.62 0.07
CA THR A 118 5.71 14.47 -1.35
C THR A 118 6.42 13.28 -1.99
N GLY A 119 7.61 12.88 -1.57
CA GLY A 119 8.22 11.62 -2.01
C GLY A 119 7.43 10.40 -1.53
N TYR A 120 6.98 10.41 -0.28
CA TYR A 120 6.23 9.33 0.35
C TYR A 120 4.79 9.20 -0.19
N LEU A 121 4.09 10.33 -0.34
CA LEU A 121 2.71 10.40 -0.84
C LEU A 121 2.64 10.55 -2.37
N GLY A 122 3.67 11.09 -3.00
CA GLY A 122 3.72 11.30 -4.45
C GLY A 122 3.83 9.99 -5.22
N TYR A 123 4.48 8.96 -4.67
CA TYR A 123 4.46 7.63 -5.29
C TYR A 123 3.05 7.04 -5.31
N THR A 124 2.27 7.21 -4.24
CA THR A 124 0.89 6.72 -4.20
C THR A 124 -0.02 7.55 -5.11
N ALA A 125 0.18 8.87 -5.17
CA ALA A 125 -0.55 9.76 -6.07
C ALA A 125 -0.22 9.51 -7.56
N ALA A 126 1.05 9.34 -7.92
CA ALA A 126 1.49 9.03 -9.28
C ALA A 126 0.93 7.68 -9.76
N ARG A 127 0.91 6.68 -8.89
CA ARG A 127 0.39 5.33 -9.18
C ARG A 127 -1.15 5.32 -9.28
N GLN A 128 -1.85 6.13 -8.49
CA GLN A 128 -3.30 6.34 -8.64
C GLN A 128 -3.63 7.14 -9.91
N TRP A 129 -2.84 8.16 -10.24
CA TRP A 129 -2.99 8.93 -11.47
C TRP A 129 -2.77 8.08 -12.73
N GLY A 130 -1.79 7.17 -12.72
CA GLY A 130 -1.56 6.19 -13.79
C GLY A 130 -2.75 5.25 -14.01
N LYS A 131 -3.38 4.78 -12.93
CA LYS A 131 -4.62 3.98 -12.97
C LYS A 131 -5.83 4.77 -13.49
N ILE A 132 -6.00 6.02 -13.05
CA ILE A 132 -7.12 6.88 -13.46
C ILE A 132 -7.00 7.27 -14.94
N LYS A 133 -5.79 7.49 -15.45
CA LYS A 133 -5.55 7.81 -16.87
C LYS A 133 -5.48 6.58 -17.80
N GLY A 134 -5.59 5.36 -17.27
CA GLY A 134 -5.58 4.12 -18.06
C GLY A 134 -4.22 3.82 -18.74
N VAL A 135 -3.12 4.37 -18.22
CA VAL A 135 -1.77 4.20 -18.79
C VAL A 135 -1.07 2.98 -18.19
N GLU A 136 -1.44 2.56 -16.97
CA GLU A 136 -1.09 1.26 -16.40
C GLU A 136 -2.35 0.39 -16.33
N ARG A 137 -2.34 -0.73 -17.06
CA ARG A 137 -3.33 -1.82 -16.93
C ARG A 137 -2.82 -2.88 -15.97
#